data_AF-X1M7B3-F1
#
_entry.id   AF-X1M7B3-F1
#
_cell.length_a   1.000
_cell.length_b   1.000
_cell.length_c   1.000
_cell.angle_alpha   90.00
_cell.angle_beta   90.00
_cell.angle_gamma   90.00
#
_symmetry.space_group_name_H-M   'P 1'
#
loop_
_entity.id
_entity.type
_entity.pdbx_description
1 polymer ?
#
loop_
_entity_poly.entity_id
_entity_poly.type
_entity_poly.pdbx_seq_one_letter_code
_entity_poly.pdbx_strand_id
1 'polypeptide(L)' 'MGKLVSFLYKLARKANDVKVITSGDPKKMIRRGKNKILGRKIIKKIW' A
#
# COMPACT_ATOMS: atom_id res chain seq x y z
N MET A 1 3.91 9.88 19.03
CA MET A 1 3.33 8.59 18.58
C MET A 1 4.44 7.58 18.35
N GLY A 2 4.53 6.56 19.21
CA GLY A 2 5.71 5.71 19.36
C GLY A 2 6.11 4.94 18.09
N LYS A 3 7.43 4.82 17.86
CA LYS A 3 8.05 4.13 16.71
C LYS A 3 7.46 2.73 16.46
N LEU A 4 7.07 2.03 17.52
CA LEU A 4 6.47 0.70 17.47
C LEU A 4 5.12 0.68 16.74
N VAL A 5 4.23 1.64 17.01
CA VAL A 5 2.93 1.77 16.33
C VAL A 5 3.13 2.05 14.83
N SER A 6 4.09 2.93 14.51
CA SER A 6 4.44 3.25 13.13
C SER A 6 5.04 2.05 12.38
N PHE A 7 5.78 1.19 13.07
CA PHE A 7 6.34 -0.04 12.53
C PHE A 7 5.23 -1.07 12.24
N LEU A 8 4.35 -1.35 13.22
CA LEU A 8 3.22 -2.27 13.06
C LEU A 8 2.29 -1.82 11.93
N TYR A 9 2.02 -0.52 11.84
CA TYR A 9 1.22 0.05 10.75
C TYR A 9 1.84 -0.19 9.37
N LYS A 10 3.16 -0.01 9.22
CA LYS A 10 3.87 -0.30 7.96
C LYS A 10 3.87 -1.80 7.65
N LEU A 11 3.99 -2.65 8.66
CA LEU A 11 4.00 -4.11 8.51
C LEU A 11 2.62 -4.62 8.07
N ALA A 12 1.54 -4.17 8.70
CA ALA A 12 0.17 -4.48 8.30
C ALA A 12 -0.14 -4.07 6.85
N ARG A 13 0.41 -2.94 6.40
CA ARG A 13 0.29 -2.54 4.98
C ARG A 13 1.05 -3.48 4.04
N LYS A 14 2.26 -3.92 4.39
CA LYS A 14 3.00 -4.91 3.60
C LYS A 14 2.28 -6.25 3.57
N ALA A 15 1.78 -6.74 4.70
CA ALA A 15 1.05 -8.01 4.77
C ALA A 15 -0.19 -8.02 3.86
N ASN A 16 -0.93 -6.91 3.82
CA ASN A 16 -2.07 -6.78 2.91
C ASN A 16 -1.68 -6.74 1.43
N ASP A 17 -0.52 -6.17 1.10
CA ASP A 17 -0.02 -6.18 -0.28
C ASP A 17 0.42 -7.60 -0.68
N VAL A 18 1.07 -8.34 0.22
CA VAL A 18 1.40 -9.76 0.02
C VAL A 18 0.13 -10.57 -0.19
N LYS A 19 -0.90 -10.38 0.65
CA LYS A 19 -2.20 -11.07 0.50
C LYS A 19 -2.85 -10.85 -0.87
N VAL A 20 -2.72 -9.65 -1.43
CA VAL A 20 -3.28 -9.31 -2.75
C VAL A 20 -2.49 -9.95 -3.87
N ILE A 21 -1.16 -10.01 -3.74
CA ILE A 21 -0.27 -10.68 -4.69
C ILE A 21 -0.53 -12.20 -4.66
N THR A 22 -0.65 -12.79 -3.48
CA THR A 22 -0.92 -14.22 -3.31
C THR A 22 -2.35 -14.61 -3.68
N SER A 23 -3.31 -13.68 -3.67
CA SER A 23 -4.68 -13.92 -4.16
C SER A 23 -4.74 -14.18 -5.67
N GLY A 24 -3.67 -13.94 -6.43
CA GLY A 24 -3.61 -14.27 -7.86
C GLY A 24 -4.57 -13.47 -8.75
N ASP A 25 -5.18 -12.41 -8.24
CA ASP A 25 -6.17 -11.58 -8.96
C ASP A 25 -5.46 -10.35 -9.56
N PRO A 26 -5.03 -10.40 -10.83
CA PRO A 26 -4.25 -9.33 -11.46
C PRO A 26 -5.02 -8.00 -11.48
N LYS A 27 -6.35 -8.03 -11.54
CA LYS A 27 -7.19 -6.82 -11.53
C LYS A 27 -7.08 -6.09 -10.19
N LYS A 28 -7.13 -6.83 -9.08
CA LYS A 28 -6.95 -6.25 -7.73
C LYS A 28 -5.54 -5.72 -7.52
N MET A 29 -4.53 -6.44 -8.00
CA MET A 29 -3.12 -6.06 -7.88
C MET A 29 -2.80 -4.78 -8.66
N ILE A 30 -3.25 -4.69 -9.92
CA ILE A 30 -3.07 -3.50 -10.77
C ILE A 30 -3.80 -2.30 -10.17
N ARG A 31 -5.04 -2.46 -9.72
CA ARG A 31 -5.80 -1.35 -9.09
C ARG A 31 -5.11 -0.82 -7.84
N ARG A 32 -4.61 -1.72 -6.99
CA ARG A 32 -3.89 -1.37 -5.75
C ARG A 32 -2.55 -0.71 -6.04
N GLY A 33 -1.80 -1.21 -7.03
CA GLY A 33 -0.57 -0.61 -7.53
C GLY A 33 -0.80 0.79 -8.09
N LYS A 34 -1.79 0.96 -8.97
CA LYS A 34 -2.20 2.25 -9.53
C LYS A 34 -2.56 3.24 -8.42
N ASN A 35 -3.41 2.88 -7.46
CA ASN A 35 -3.78 3.77 -6.36
C ASN A 35 -2.60 4.13 -5.45
N LYS A 36 -1.66 3.20 -5.23
CA LYS A 36 -0.46 3.45 -4.41
C LYS A 36 0.53 4.38 -5.11
N ILE A 37 0.67 4.27 -6.44
CA ILE A 37 1.49 5.17 -7.24
C ILE A 37 0.82 6.54 -7.33
N LEU A 38 -0.47 6.59 -7.63
CA LEU A 38 -1.25 7.83 -7.73
C LEU A 38 -1.20 8.63 -6.43
N GLY A 39 -1.49 7.97 -5.30
CA GLY A 39 -1.42 8.60 -3.98
C GLY A 39 0.00 9.01 -3.56
N ARG A 40 1.05 8.35 -4.07
CA ARG A 40 2.45 8.71 -3.74
C ARG A 40 3.05 9.77 -4.67
N LYS A 41 2.69 9.77 -5.95
CA LYS A 41 3.25 10.70 -6.96
C LYS A 41 2.39 11.94 -7.15
N ILE A 42 1.07 11.80 -7.16
CA ILE A 42 0.15 12.90 -7.46
C ILE A 42 -0.20 13.66 -6.18
N ILE A 43 -0.70 12.97 -5.15
CA ILE A 43 -1.10 13.65 -3.91
C ILE A 43 0.09 14.31 -3.22
N LYS A 44 1.28 13.68 -3.24
CA LYS A 44 2.52 14.27 -2.69
C LYS A 44 3.11 15.42 -3.53
N LYS A 45 2.59 15.68 -4.72
CA LYS A 45 3.00 16.79 -5.59
C LYS A 45 2.02 17.95 -5.51
N ILE A 46 0.76 17.66 -5.15
CA ILE A 46 -0.32 18.65 -4.98
C ILE A 46 -0.35 19.18 -3.53
N TRP A 47 0.11 18.40 -2.56
CA TRP A 47 0.27 18.78 -1.15
C TRP A 47 1.73 18.94 -0.80
#